data_AF-A0A527F9S2-F1
#
_entry.id   AF-A0A527F9S2-F1
#
_cell.length_a   1.000
_cell.length_b   1.000
_cell.length_c   1.000
_cell.angle_alpha   90.00
_cell.angle_beta   90.00
_cell.angle_gamma   90.00
#
_symmetry.space_group_name_H-M   'P 1'
#
loop_
_entity.id
_entity.type
_entity.pdbx_description
1 polymer ?
#
loop_
_entity_poly.entity_id
_entity_poly.type
_entity_poly.pdbx_seq_one_letter_code
_entity_poly.pdbx_strand_id
1 'polypeptide(L)' 'AVTDMAGLNRISRVVLHNAAQAIVGMATKPAPPPDGKPSIGLIMFGVTTPCVTAIADQLRSRYDCM' A
#
# COMPACT_ATOMS: atom_id res chain seq x y z
N ALA A 1 -18.50 3.37 -3.00
CA ALA A 1 -19.52 4.44 -2.96
C ALA A 1 -20.76 3.88 -2.28
N VAL A 2 -21.28 4.54 -1.24
CA VAL A 2 -22.47 4.07 -0.50
C VAL A 2 -23.77 4.53 -1.18
N THR A 3 -23.70 5.61 -1.98
CA THR A 3 -24.79 6.10 -2.84
C THR A 3 -24.23 6.43 -4.22
N ASP A 4 -25.08 6.48 -5.24
CA ASP A 4 -24.73 7.04 -6.55
C ASP A 4 -24.37 8.54 -6.41
N MET A 5 -23.52 9.06 -7.31
CA MET A 5 -23.08 10.45 -7.34
C MET A 5 -24.02 11.34 -8.16
N ALA A 6 -25.32 11.26 -7.89
CA ALA A 6 -26.31 12.20 -8.40
C ALA A 6 -26.40 13.46 -7.50
N GLY A 7 -25.30 14.23 -7.44
CA GLY A 7 -25.21 15.45 -6.61
C GLY A 7 -24.96 15.23 -5.10
N LEU A 8 -24.93 16.32 -4.35
CA LEU A 8 -24.62 16.33 -2.91
C LEU A 8 -25.89 16.15 -2.05
N ASN A 9 -26.15 14.91 -1.61
CA ASN A 9 -27.18 14.57 -0.65
C ASN A 9 -26.60 14.44 0.78
N ARG A 10 -27.48 14.28 1.78
CA ARG A 10 -27.08 14.20 3.20
C ARG A 10 -26.02 13.12 3.47
N ILE A 11 -26.12 11.97 2.81
CA ILE A 11 -25.18 10.85 3.00
C ILE A 11 -23.86 11.17 2.28
N SER A 12 -23.92 11.58 1.00
CA SER A 12 -22.71 11.84 0.23
C SER A 12 -21.85 12.97 0.80
N ARG A 13 -22.47 13.99 1.43
CA ARG A 13 -21.73 15.04 2.16
C ARG A 13 -20.87 14.50 3.29
N VAL A 14 -21.40 13.58 4.10
CA VAL A 14 -20.64 12.99 5.23
C VAL A 14 -19.51 12.10 4.70
N VAL A 15 -19.80 11.28 3.69
CA VAL A 15 -18.79 10.40 3.07
C VAL A 15 -17.66 11.20 2.44
N LEU A 16 -18.00 12.23 1.66
CA LEU A 16 -17.01 13.09 1.01
C LEU A 16 -16.23 13.94 2.02
N HIS A 17 -16.87 14.40 3.09
CA HIS A 17 -16.18 15.09 4.18
C HIS A 17 -15.12 14.19 4.82
N ASN A 18 -15.49 12.95 5.19
CA ASN A 18 -14.54 11.99 5.78
C ASN A 18 -13.40 11.65 4.81
N ALA A 19 -13.71 11.47 3.53
CA ALA A 19 -12.70 11.23 2.50
C ALA A 19 -11.74 12.43 2.37
N ALA A 20 -12.26 13.66 2.35
CA ALA A 20 -11.45 14.87 2.31
C ALA A 20 -10.54 14.99 3.55
N GLN A 21 -11.05 14.72 4.75
CA GLN A 21 -10.24 14.71 5.97
C GLN A 21 -9.13 13.65 5.91
N ALA A 22 -9.42 12.45 5.41
CA ALA A 22 -8.41 11.40 5.24
C ALA A 22 -7.32 11.81 4.24
N ILE A 23 -7.70 12.37 3.10
CA ILE A 23 -6.76 12.86 2.06
C ILE A 23 -5.87 13.97 2.64
N VAL A 24 -6.47 14.96 3.29
CA VAL A 24 -5.72 16.06 3.92
C VAL A 24 -4.78 15.52 5.01
N GLY A 25 -5.25 14.59 5.85
CA GLY A 25 -4.42 13.95 6.87
C GLY A 25 -3.19 13.24 6.29
N MET A 26 -3.38 12.45 5.23
CA MET A 26 -2.28 11.76 4.54
C MET A 26 -1.33 12.72 3.82
N ALA A 27 -1.85 13.77 3.18
CA ALA A 27 -1.04 14.70 2.40
C ALA A 27 -0.24 15.70 3.27
N THR A 28 -0.80 16.12 4.40
CA THR A 28 -0.16 17.12 5.29
C THR A 28 1.00 16.57 6.10
N LYS A 29 1.02 15.25 6.35
CA LYS A 29 2.08 14.56 7.08
C LYS A 29 2.53 13.33 6.27
N PRO A 30 3.33 13.54 5.21
CA PRO A 30 3.85 12.40 4.46
C PRO A 30 4.66 11.49 5.40
N ALA A 31 4.60 10.19 5.14
CA ALA A 31 5.42 9.23 5.86
C ALA A 31 6.90 9.64 5.75
N PRO A 32 7.70 9.48 6.83
CA PRO A 32 9.14 9.67 6.74
C PRO A 32 9.71 8.74 5.66
N PRO A 33 10.86 9.09 5.07
CA PRO A 33 11.56 8.18 4.17
C PRO A 33 11.71 6.81 4.83
N PRO A 34 11.47 5.71 4.10
CA PRO A 34 11.58 4.37 4.67
C PRO A 34 12.99 4.17 5.23
N ASP A 35 13.05 3.69 6.47
CA ASP A 35 14.26 3.24 7.11
C ASP A 35 14.51 1.76 6.80
N GLY A 36 15.78 1.35 6.78
CA GLY A 36 16.16 -0.04 6.57
C GLY A 36 16.65 -0.39 5.17
N LYS A 37 16.45 -1.64 4.76
CA LYS A 37 17.04 -2.23 3.55
C LYS A 37 16.23 -1.83 2.30
N PRO A 38 16.87 -1.65 1.14
CA PRO A 38 16.15 -1.48 -0.12
C PRO A 38 15.23 -2.68 -0.37
N SER A 39 14.00 -2.43 -0.83
CA SER A 39 13.04 -3.48 -1.16
C SER A 39 13.30 -4.06 -2.55
N ILE A 40 13.11 -5.38 -2.69
CA ILE A 40 13.12 -6.08 -3.97
C ILE A 40 11.86 -6.95 -4.07
N GLY A 41 11.15 -6.86 -5.19
CA GLY A 41 9.99 -7.70 -5.48
C GLY A 41 10.39 -8.99 -6.17
N LEU A 42 9.87 -10.12 -5.71
CA LEU A 42 10.08 -11.45 -6.26
C LEU A 42 8.75 -12.02 -6.72
N ILE A 43 8.63 -12.33 -8.02
CA ILE A 43 7.45 -13.00 -8.55
C ILE A 43 7.53 -14.51 -8.28
N MET A 44 6.40 -15.11 -7.90
CA MET A 44 6.31 -16.53 -7.59
C MET A 44 5.05 -17.13 -8.21
N PHE A 45 5.21 -18.32 -8.78
CA PHE A 45 4.15 -19.30 -9.02
C PHE A 45 4.40 -20.54 -8.15
N GLY A 46 3.39 -21.36 -7.87
CA GLY A 46 3.51 -22.48 -6.92
C GLY A 46 4.65 -23.46 -7.22
N VAL A 47 4.99 -23.67 -8.50
CA VAL A 47 6.12 -24.53 -8.92
C VAL A 47 7.50 -23.88 -8.75
N THR A 48 7.54 -22.56 -8.58
CA THR A 48 8.78 -21.77 -8.42
C THR A 48 9.11 -21.47 -6.95
N THR A 49 8.23 -21.82 -6.01
CA THR A 49 8.41 -21.54 -4.57
C THR A 49 9.78 -21.97 -4.04
N PRO A 50 10.32 -23.17 -4.32
CA PRO A 50 11.64 -23.54 -3.80
C PRO A 50 12.76 -22.63 -4.30
N CYS A 51 12.70 -22.22 -5.57
CA CYS A 51 13.68 -21.33 -6.19
C CYS A 51 13.64 -19.93 -5.57
N VAL A 52 12.45 -19.34 -5.51
CA VAL A 52 12.27 -17.97 -5.00
C VAL A 52 12.61 -17.89 -3.51
N THR A 53 12.28 -18.91 -2.71
CA THR A 53 12.67 -18.96 -1.29
C THR A 53 14.19 -18.98 -1.12
N ALA A 54 14.91 -19.80 -1.90
CA ALA A 54 16.36 -19.86 -1.83
C ALA A 54 17.02 -18.51 -2.22
N ILE A 55 16.47 -17.83 -3.22
CA ILE A 55 16.91 -16.49 -3.62
C ILE A 55 16.65 -15.47 -2.50
N ALA A 56 15.44 -15.47 -1.92
CA ALA A 56 15.08 -14.59 -0.83
C ALA A 56 16.02 -14.77 0.38
N ASP A 57 16.35 -16.01 0.76
CA ASP A 57 17.27 -16.29 1.86
C ASP A 57 18.67 -15.70 1.64
N GLN A 58 19.19 -15.77 0.41
CA GLN A 58 20.49 -15.17 0.07
C GLN A 58 20.45 -13.64 0.08
N LEU A 59 19.32 -13.03 -0.29
CA LEU A 59 19.18 -11.58 -0.42
C LEU A 59 18.75 -10.89 0.88
N ARG A 60 18.10 -11.59 1.80
CA ARG A 60 17.57 -11.07 3.08
C ARG A 60 18.56 -10.29 3.92
N SER A 61 19.87 -10.56 3.81
CA SER A 61 20.89 -9.80 4.54
C SER A 61 21.02 -8.35 4.04
N ARG A 62 20.71 -8.08 2.77
CA ARG A 62 20.88 -6.78 2.10
C ARG A 62 19.59 -6.12 1.64
N TYR A 63 18.55 -6.91 1.37
CA TYR A 63 17.26 -6.44 0.86
C TYR A 63 16.10 -6.86 1.75
N ASP A 64 15.02 -6.10 1.68
CA ASP A 64 13.70 -6.54 2.11
C ASP A 64 13.00 -7.25 0.95
N CYS A 65 12.82 -8.57 1.04
CA CYS A 65 12.30 -9.40 -0.04
C CYS A 65 10.77 -9.51 0.06
N MET A 66 10.06 -8.98 -0.94
CA MET A 66 8.59 -9.01 -1.04
C MET A 66 8.08 -9.94 -2.13
#